data_AF-A0A2V6EBB1-F1
#
_entry.id   AF-A0A2V6EBB1-F1
#
_cell.length_a   1.000
_cell.length_b   1.000
_cell.length_c   1.000
_cell.angle_alpha   90.00
_cell.angle_beta   90.00
_cell.angle_gamma   90.00
#
_symmetry.space_group_name_H-M   'P 1'
#
loop_
_entity.id
_entity.type
_entity.pdbx_description
1 polymer ?
#
loop_
_entity_poly.entity_id
_entity_poly.type
_entity_poly.pdbx_seq_one_letter_code
_entity_poly.pdbx_strand_id
1 'polypeptide(L)'
;YLALRKNPSLTIPDFIAEEETFYKVTLPKSRHFELPKLYPWMLTGGAGTEMTSWEVSFARSGLPLKIEPSSQRVTQPELSYVKKSSIDYSYLTQDKIAGRGEKAHLTEGARQLMRLLIYPD
;
A
#
# COMPACT_ATOMS: atom_id res chain seq x y z
N TYR A 1 -17.84 -4.79 -13.82
CA TYR A 1 -18.87 -4.74 -14.88
C TYR A 1 -19.40 -3.33 -15.15
N LEU A 2 -19.75 -2.53 -14.12
CA LEU A 2 -20.26 -1.16 -14.33
C LEU A 2 -19.20 -0.18 -14.90
N ALA A 3 -17.94 -0.26 -14.45
CA ALA A 3 -16.86 0.57 -14.98
C ALA A 3 -16.56 0.27 -16.47
N LEU A 4 -16.46 -1.02 -16.82
CA LEU A 4 -16.29 -1.46 -18.22
C LEU A 4 -17.46 -1.06 -19.14
N ARG A 5 -18.70 -0.96 -18.61
CA ARG A 5 -19.83 -0.43 -19.39
C ARG A 5 -19.68 1.06 -19.71
N LYS A 6 -19.04 1.83 -18.83
CA LYS A 6 -18.78 3.27 -19.06
C LYS A 6 -17.54 3.49 -19.95
N ASN A 7 -16.52 2.66 -19.78
CA ASN A 7 -15.31 2.68 -20.60
C ASN A 7 -14.93 1.24 -20.99
N PRO A 8 -15.32 0.77 -22.19
CA PRO A 8 -15.05 -0.61 -22.64
C PRO A 8 -13.56 -0.90 -22.84
N SER A 9 -12.73 0.13 -23.01
CA SER A 9 -11.27 0.02 -23.14
C SER A 9 -10.51 0.10 -21.81
N LEU A 10 -11.22 0.18 -20.67
CA LEU A 10 -10.61 0.28 -19.35
C LEU A 10 -9.76 -0.95 -19.04
N THR A 11 -8.47 -0.74 -18.80
CA THR A 11 -7.56 -1.81 -18.38
C THR A 11 -7.54 -1.95 -16.86
N ILE A 12 -7.04 -3.08 -16.35
CA ILE A 12 -6.88 -3.30 -14.91
C ILE A 12 -5.96 -2.25 -14.27
N PRO A 13 -4.78 -1.91 -14.85
CA PRO A 13 -3.93 -0.84 -14.35
C PRO A 13 -4.65 0.51 -14.27
N ASP A 14 -5.42 0.89 -15.30
CA ASP A 14 -6.16 2.15 -15.31
C ASP A 14 -7.21 2.19 -14.20
N PHE A 15 -7.96 1.10 -14.04
CA PHE A 15 -8.97 0.98 -12.99
C PHE A 15 -8.36 1.10 -11.59
N ILE A 16 -7.22 0.45 -11.35
CA ILE A 16 -6.53 0.49 -10.05
C ILE A 16 -5.88 1.86 -9.81
N ALA A 17 -5.39 2.52 -10.86
CA ALA A 17 -4.80 3.85 -10.75
C ALA A 17 -5.84 4.94 -10.41
N GLU A 18 -7.10 4.75 -10.82
CA GLU A 18 -8.25 5.61 -10.50
C GLU A 18 -8.78 5.43 -9.07
N GLU A 19 -8.49 4.29 -8.42
CA GLU A 19 -8.97 4.01 -7.06
C GLU A 19 -8.37 4.95 -6.01
N GLU A 20 -9.16 5.28 -5.00
CA GLU A 20 -8.74 6.18 -3.94
C GLU A 20 -7.76 5.49 -2.97
N THR A 21 -6.59 6.11 -2.80
CA THR A 21 -5.63 5.68 -1.78
C THR A 21 -6.17 6.02 -0.38
N PHE A 22 -6.43 4.98 0.42
CA PHE A 22 -6.94 5.12 1.77
C PHE A 22 -5.83 5.11 2.81
N TYR A 23 -4.81 4.29 2.62
CA TYR A 23 -3.66 4.24 3.51
C TYR A 23 -2.38 3.84 2.77
N LYS A 24 -1.24 4.20 3.33
CA LYS A 24 0.06 3.82 2.79
C LYS A 24 0.91 3.16 3.86
N VAL A 25 1.67 2.15 3.45
CA VAL A 25 2.57 1.39 4.32
C VAL A 25 3.98 1.47 3.76
N THR A 26 4.92 1.86 4.61
CA THR A 26 6.35 1.81 4.30
C THR A 26 6.90 0.46 4.71
N LEU A 27 7.55 -0.24 3.78
CA LEU A 27 8.21 -1.53 3.94
C LEU A 27 9.72 -1.32 3.86
N PRO A 28 10.53 -2.01 4.68
CA PRO A 28 11.97 -1.94 4.57
C PRO A 28 12.44 -2.43 3.19
N LYS A 29 13.59 -1.92 2.74
CA LYS A 29 14.21 -2.40 1.50
C LYS A 29 14.63 -3.86 1.66
N SER A 30 13.90 -4.73 0.98
CA SER A 30 14.14 -6.17 0.92
C SER A 30 14.43 -6.60 -0.52
N ARG A 31 15.30 -7.61 -0.67
CA ARG A 31 15.56 -8.25 -1.98
C ARG A 31 14.43 -9.20 -2.39
N HIS A 32 13.65 -9.64 -1.40
CA HIS A 32 12.52 -10.55 -1.51
C HIS A 32 11.19 -9.82 -1.76
N PHE A 33 11.21 -8.50 -1.91
CA PHE A 33 10.03 -7.77 -2.33
C PHE A 33 9.72 -8.03 -3.81
N GLU A 34 8.81 -8.97 -4.08
CA GLU A 34 8.50 -9.45 -5.44
C GLU A 34 7.38 -8.67 -6.13
N LEU A 35 6.54 -7.92 -5.39
CA LEU A 35 5.41 -7.20 -5.98
C LEU A 35 5.80 -6.27 -7.15
N PRO A 36 6.89 -5.47 -7.08
CA PRO A 36 7.31 -4.65 -8.22
C PRO A 36 7.78 -5.48 -9.44
N LYS A 37 8.28 -6.70 -9.20
CA LYS A 37 8.73 -7.61 -10.27
C LYS A 37 7.53 -8.28 -10.95
N LEU A 38 6.54 -8.71 -10.17
CA LEU A 38 5.34 -9.39 -10.65
C LEU A 38 4.32 -8.43 -11.27
N TYR A 39 4.24 -7.20 -10.75
CA TYR A 39 3.30 -6.18 -11.19
C TYR A 39 4.02 -4.85 -11.49
N PRO A 40 4.82 -4.78 -12.58
CA PRO A 40 5.58 -3.57 -12.90
C PRO A 40 4.71 -2.34 -13.14
N TRP A 41 3.46 -2.53 -13.57
CA TRP A 41 2.50 -1.46 -13.80
C TRP A 41 2.03 -0.75 -12.52
N MET A 42 2.24 -1.34 -11.34
CA MET A 42 2.01 -0.68 -10.04
C MET A 42 3.19 0.18 -9.60
N LEU A 43 4.38 -0.03 -10.16
CA LEU A 43 5.58 0.70 -9.77
C LEU A 43 5.52 2.11 -10.36
N THR A 44 5.46 3.09 -9.48
CA THR A 44 5.43 4.51 -9.84
C THR A 44 6.69 5.20 -9.29
N GLY A 45 7.41 5.89 -10.16
CA GLY A 45 8.69 6.53 -9.83
C GLY A 45 9.91 5.64 -10.10
N GLY A 46 11.05 6.29 -10.38
CA GLY A 46 12.31 5.60 -10.60
C GLY A 46 12.97 5.23 -9.27
N ALA A 47 13.46 3.99 -9.14
CA ALA A 47 14.29 3.59 -8.00
C ALA A 47 15.61 4.36 -8.03
N GLY A 48 15.63 5.53 -7.39
CA GLY A 48 16.84 6.34 -7.23
C GLY A 48 17.87 5.66 -6.33
N THR A 49 19.13 6.11 -6.45
CA THR A 49 20.29 5.56 -5.73
C THR A 49 20.13 5.62 -4.20
N GLU A 50 19.27 6.50 -3.68
CA GLU A 50 19.04 6.74 -2.25
C GLU A 50 17.81 6.03 -1.66
N MET A 51 17.16 5.14 -2.40
CA MET A 51 15.99 4.41 -1.87
C MET A 51 16.38 3.46 -0.74
N THR A 52 15.78 3.67 0.44
CA THR A 52 15.99 2.88 1.66
C THR A 52 14.75 2.05 2.08
N SER A 53 13.58 2.32 1.48
CA SER A 53 12.33 1.59 1.71
C SER A 53 11.40 1.66 0.50
N TRP A 54 10.32 0.89 0.57
CA TRP A 54 9.22 0.88 -0.39
C TRP A 54 7.96 1.40 0.26
N GLU A 55 7.29 2.37 -0.33
CA GLU A 55 5.95 2.80 0.08
C GLU A 55 4.90 2.13 -0.80
N VAL A 56 3.95 1.44 -0.18
CA VAL A 56 2.84 0.80 -0.89
C VAL A 56 1.55 1.51 -0.52
N SER A 57 0.86 2.02 -1.53
CA SER A 57 -0.46 2.64 -1.40
C SER A 57 -1.54 1.58 -1.49
N PHE A 58 -2.52 1.64 -0.59
CA PHE A 58 -3.62 0.70 -0.51
C PHE A 58 -4.98 1.39 -0.59
N ALA A 59 -5.93 0.72 -1.22
CA ALA A 59 -7.34 1.07 -1.14
C ALA A 59 -7.92 0.73 0.23
N ARG A 60 -9.13 1.21 0.50
CA ARG A 60 -9.89 0.88 1.71
C ARG A 60 -10.01 -0.64 1.93
N SER A 61 -10.20 -1.41 0.86
CA SER A 61 -10.27 -2.88 0.88
C SER A 61 -8.95 -3.57 1.25
N GLY A 62 -7.84 -2.84 1.25
CA GLY A 62 -6.49 -3.39 1.40
C GLY A 62 -5.90 -3.94 0.10
N LEU A 63 -6.47 -3.61 -1.06
CA LEU A 63 -5.88 -3.85 -2.37
C LEU A 63 -4.68 -2.91 -2.59
N PRO A 64 -3.48 -3.42 -2.96
CA PRO A 64 -2.37 -2.56 -3.35
C PRO A 64 -2.70 -1.83 -4.66
N LEU A 65 -2.45 -0.52 -4.66
CA LEU A 65 -2.74 0.37 -5.78
C LEU A 65 -1.46 0.79 -6.49
N LYS A 66 -0.46 1.22 -5.72
CA LYS A 66 0.79 1.82 -6.22
C LYS A 66 1.95 1.45 -5.32
N ILE A 67 3.13 1.37 -5.91
CA ILE A 67 4.39 1.11 -5.21
C ILE A 67 5.37 2.21 -5.57
N GLU A 68 5.90 2.89 -4.57
CA GLU A 68 6.79 4.04 -4.72
C GLU A 68 8.09 3.78 -3.96
N PRO A 69 9.26 4.15 -4.52
CA PRO A 69 10.50 4.15 -3.77
C PRO A 69 10.48 5.26 -2.72
N SER A 70 10.90 4.96 -1.48
CA SER A 70 10.98 5.93 -0.39
C SER A 70 12.39 6.01 0.20
N SER A 71 12.76 7.20 0.66
CA SER A 71 14.02 7.47 1.39
C SER A 71 13.87 7.29 2.91
N GLN A 72 12.66 6.99 3.39
CA GLN A 72 12.39 6.75 4.80
C GLN A 72 13.03 5.45 5.27
N ARG A 73 13.95 5.51 6.25
CA ARG A 73 14.53 4.29 6.82
C ARG A 73 13.56 3.69 7.83
N VAL A 74 13.02 2.52 7.51
CA VAL A 74 12.20 1.70 8.42
C VAL A 74 12.84 0.32 8.58
N THR A 75 12.68 -0.29 9.76
CA THR A 75 13.15 -1.66 10.05
C THR A 75 12.03 -2.69 10.00
N GLN A 76 10.77 -2.23 10.03
CA GLN A 76 9.56 -3.05 10.02
C GLN A 76 8.47 -2.34 9.20
N PRO A 77 7.41 -3.05 8.77
CA PRO A 77 6.26 -2.43 8.12
C PRO A 77 5.58 -1.41 9.03
N GLU A 78 5.49 -0.15 8.57
CA GLU A 78 4.93 0.97 9.33
C GLU A 78 3.91 1.75 8.50
N LEU A 79 2.90 2.30 9.18
CA LEU A 79 1.91 3.16 8.54
C LEU A 79 2.52 4.53 8.29
N SER A 80 2.64 4.96 7.03
CA SER A 80 3.14 6.30 6.67
C SER A 80 2.01 7.30 6.49
N TYR A 81 0.85 6.85 6.02
CA TYR A 81 -0.30 7.70 5.74
C TYR A 81 -1.61 6.95 5.96
N VAL A 82 -2.62 7.66 6.45
CA VAL A 82 -4.01 7.24 6.42
C VAL A 82 -4.90 8.43 6.11
N LYS A 83 -5.87 8.23 5.23
CA LYS A 83 -6.88 9.23 4.91
C LYS A 83 -7.76 9.46 6.13
N LYS A 84 -7.89 10.73 6.54
CA LYS A 84 -8.74 11.13 7.66
C LYS A 84 -10.19 10.72 7.40
N SER A 85 -10.80 10.05 8.36
CA SER A 85 -12.21 9.68 8.35
C SER A 85 -12.82 9.87 9.74
N SER A 86 -14.11 10.15 9.78
CA SER A 86 -14.90 10.19 11.02
C SER A 86 -15.30 8.79 11.51
N ILE A 87 -15.17 7.77 10.66
CA ILE A 87 -15.46 6.38 10.99
C ILE A 87 -14.16 5.71 11.49
N ASP A 88 -14.30 4.79 12.45
CA ASP A 88 -13.17 3.98 12.90
C ASP A 88 -12.47 3.25 11.75
N TYR A 89 -11.15 3.38 11.70
CA TYR A 89 -10.34 2.83 10.61
C TYR A 89 -10.40 1.30 10.56
N SER A 90 -10.67 0.64 11.67
CA SER A 90 -10.83 -0.82 11.76
C SER A 90 -11.95 -1.31 10.83
N TYR A 91 -13.13 -0.68 10.88
CA TYR A 91 -14.26 -1.02 10.01
C TYR A 91 -14.00 -0.72 8.54
N LEU A 92 -13.19 0.30 8.28
CA LEU A 92 -12.88 0.69 6.90
C LEU A 92 -11.79 -0.20 6.32
N THR A 93 -10.85 -0.69 7.11
CA THR A 93 -9.63 -1.37 6.62
C THR A 93 -9.59 -2.85 6.95
N GLN A 94 -10.73 -3.46 7.31
CA GLN A 94 -10.81 -4.88 7.70
C GLN A 94 -9.81 -5.21 8.84
N ASP A 95 -9.81 -4.37 9.87
CA ASP A 95 -8.92 -4.48 11.04
C ASP A 95 -7.41 -4.40 10.73
N LYS A 96 -7.03 -3.86 9.56
CA LYS A 96 -5.62 -3.63 9.22
C LYS A 96 -5.04 -2.41 9.93
N ILE A 97 -5.85 -1.39 10.14
CA ILE A 97 -5.48 -0.16 10.85
C ILE A 97 -6.32 -0.03 12.12
N ALA A 98 -5.64 0.18 13.23
CA ALA A 98 -6.25 0.54 14.51
C ALA A 98 -5.90 1.98 14.90
N GLY A 99 -6.63 2.50 15.89
CA GLY A 99 -6.48 3.87 16.36
C GLY A 99 -7.25 4.89 15.52
N ARG A 100 -7.08 6.17 15.84
CA ARG A 100 -7.73 7.31 15.17
C ARG A 100 -6.76 8.46 14.98
N GLY A 101 -6.94 9.23 13.91
CA GLY A 101 -6.12 10.41 13.61
C GLY A 101 -4.63 10.08 13.58
N GLU A 102 -3.83 10.84 14.32
CA GLU A 102 -2.37 10.70 14.40
C GLU A 102 -1.90 9.46 15.17
N LYS A 103 -2.79 8.82 15.95
CA LYS A 103 -2.50 7.57 16.65
C LYS A 103 -2.86 6.33 15.82
N ALA A 104 -3.19 6.52 14.55
CA ALA A 104 -3.44 5.41 13.64
C ALA A 104 -2.16 4.60 13.44
N HIS A 105 -2.27 3.29 13.53
CA HIS A 105 -1.15 2.37 13.36
C HIS A 105 -1.64 1.07 12.73
N LEU A 106 -0.71 0.36 12.11
CA LEU A 106 -0.96 -1.01 11.64
C LEU A 106 -1.22 -1.92 12.85
N THR A 107 -2.24 -2.75 12.75
CA THR A 107 -2.44 -3.83 13.72
C THR A 107 -1.31 -4.85 13.60
N GLU A 108 -1.11 -5.64 14.65
CA GLU A 108 -0.06 -6.66 14.66
C GLU A 108 -0.27 -7.70 13.55
N GLY A 109 -1.52 -8.12 13.32
CA GLY A 109 -1.85 -9.03 12.22
C GLY A 109 -1.55 -8.42 10.84
N ALA A 110 -1.84 -7.13 10.64
CA ALA A 110 -1.49 -6.44 9.41
C ALA A 110 0.03 -6.31 9.24
N ARG A 111 0.77 -6.01 10.30
CA ARG A 111 2.24 -5.95 10.26
C ARG A 111 2.84 -7.29 9.85
N GLN A 112 2.33 -8.39 10.41
CA GLN A 112 2.76 -9.74 10.03
C GLN A 112 2.43 -10.08 8.57
N LEU A 113 1.22 -9.75 8.12
CA LEU A 113 0.84 -9.91 6.71
C LEU A 113 1.76 -9.12 5.78
N MET A 114 2.07 -7.86 6.11
CA MET A 114 2.97 -7.02 5.31
C MET A 114 4.40 -7.54 5.34
N ARG A 115 4.83 -8.17 6.44
CA ARG A 115 6.13 -8.83 6.52
C ARG A 115 6.25 -10.02 5.57
N LEU A 116 5.15 -10.70 5.26
CA LEU A 116 5.17 -11.78 4.26
C LEU A 116 5.54 -11.28 2.85
N LEU A 117 5.31 -10.00 2.55
CA LEU A 117 5.70 -9.41 1.26
C LEU A 117 7.22 -9.29 1.08
N ILE A 118 7.97 -9.37 2.19
CA ILE A 118 9.43 -9.19 2.23
C ILE A 118 10.15 -10.40 2.87
N TYR A 119 9.43 -11.48 3.18
CA TYR A 119 10.00 -12.67 3.83
C TYR A 119 11.05 -13.35 2.92
N PRO A 120 12.16 -13.91 3.47
CA PRO A 120 12.50 -14.13 4.88
C PRO A 120 13.29 -13.00 5.57
N ASP A 121 13.35 -11.79 5.00
CA ASP A 121 14.11 -10.68 5.60
C ASP A 121 13.55 -10.18 6.96
#